data_AF-A0A174BP91-F1
#
_entry.id   AF-A0A174BP91-F1
#
_cell.length_a   1.000
_cell.length_b   1.000
_cell.length_c   1.000
_cell.angle_alpha   90.00
_cell.angle_beta   90.00
_cell.angle_gamma   90.00
#
_symmetry.space_group_name_H-M   'P 1'
#
loop_
_entity.id
_entity.type
_entity.pdbx_description
1 polymer ?
#
loop_
_entity_poly.entity_id
_entity_poly.type
_entity_poly.pdbx_seq_one_letter_code
_entity_poly.pdbx_strand_id
1 'polypeptide(L)'
;MKNISIHSLIGLTVLCMSSCTDDYTDWATPQANEQEAAITLPDFSASKVDDINLSNPGSSIKLFTLSNATLPEGYTLGNVRVELSTEKGKAGELESNTDGMIDSLTIQKLVVETYGKRPIARPFIAQVYANAIKDGQALLVNAGSFDVNFTPAAPFIDTGYYLVGDMFTIKNDKDETSVNGWSADGMVGFSHSGTDVYEDSKFSIVFTTTADNQCWKIIPKTNTEGEFWGAGVLGTVTDGDTATEGTLTTNNPQAGMITQAGMYRMTLDMMEYTYTLEELGFAPYIYEIGNNTSWSGTCPLAGINFDGKYRGFAYLNGEFKYKPNPEKDNWTGDWEKVSGDALAGTLDENGAGNIDAPEAGFYMMEVDLTAMTYKHTLISTLGVIGSATPSGWDADTDMTYNEEDGSWNLTTNLTDGEIKIRANNDWDINWGGSIAEPTFNAGNIAVTAGNYTIRFIPQCDGMNLLTLTKN
;
A
#
# COMPACT_ATOMS: atom_id res chain seq x y z
N MET A 1 -8.30 -66.26 -10.82
CA MET A 1 -7.12 -66.53 -9.96
C MET A 1 -5.89 -66.32 -10.79
N LYS A 2 -5.04 -65.39 -10.33
CA LYS A 2 -3.56 -65.35 -10.39
C LYS A 2 -2.88 -65.64 -11.73
N ASN A 3 -1.83 -64.97 -12.17
CA ASN A 3 -0.99 -63.89 -11.65
C ASN A 3 -0.02 -63.58 -12.81
N ILE A 4 0.28 -62.31 -13.12
CA ILE A 4 1.46 -61.55 -12.65
C ILE A 4 2.80 -62.18 -13.04
N SER A 5 3.64 -61.37 -13.72
CA SER A 5 5.07 -61.10 -13.42
C SER A 5 5.90 -61.02 -14.71
N ILE A 6 6.29 -59.84 -15.22
CA ILE A 6 7.47 -58.99 -14.86
C ILE A 6 8.83 -59.63 -15.19
N HIS A 7 9.70 -58.81 -15.83
CA HIS A 7 11.18 -58.67 -15.79
C HIS A 7 11.82 -58.67 -17.20
N SER A 8 12.33 -57.52 -17.71
CA SER A 8 13.75 -57.08 -17.68
C SER A 8 14.59 -57.71 -18.82
N LEU A 9 15.55 -57.10 -19.53
CA LEU A 9 16.18 -55.78 -19.61
C LEU A 9 17.28 -55.87 -20.72
N ILE A 10 17.42 -54.82 -21.55
CA ILE A 10 18.60 -54.31 -22.32
C ILE A 10 19.25 -55.11 -23.47
N GLY A 11 19.43 -54.40 -24.60
CA GLY A 11 20.42 -54.69 -25.66
C GLY A 11 20.38 -53.66 -26.82
N LEU A 12 21.23 -52.64 -26.74
CA LEU A 12 21.43 -51.48 -27.63
C LEU A 12 21.87 -51.86 -29.07
N THR A 13 21.43 -51.14 -30.12
CA THR A 13 22.24 -50.57 -31.26
C THR A 13 21.34 -49.78 -32.25
N VAL A 14 21.84 -48.63 -32.72
CA VAL A 14 21.20 -47.62 -33.59
C VAL A 14 21.58 -47.81 -35.06
N LEU A 15 20.63 -47.67 -36.02
CA LEU A 15 20.65 -46.72 -37.17
C LEU A 15 19.58 -47.04 -38.25
N CYS A 16 18.73 -46.02 -38.50
CA CYS A 16 18.04 -45.57 -39.73
C CYS A 16 17.41 -46.56 -40.74
N MET A 17 16.10 -46.43 -40.98
CA MET A 17 15.51 -45.74 -42.16
C MET A 17 13.97 -45.68 -42.05
N SER A 18 13.41 -44.63 -42.65
CA SER A 18 12.01 -44.20 -42.68
C SER A 18 10.96 -45.30 -42.91
N SER A 19 9.96 -45.34 -42.03
CA SER A 19 8.63 -45.90 -42.34
C SER A 19 7.58 -44.87 -41.94
N CYS A 20 6.71 -44.51 -42.88
CA CYS A 20 5.46 -43.81 -42.57
C CYS A 20 4.68 -44.61 -41.52
N THR A 21 4.23 -43.96 -40.46
CA THR A 21 3.12 -44.46 -39.65
C THR A 21 2.25 -43.28 -39.26
N ASP A 22 0.99 -43.39 -39.70
CA ASP A 22 -0.15 -42.49 -39.52
C ASP A 22 -0.17 -41.72 -38.19
N ASP A 23 -0.19 -40.39 -38.30
CA ASP A 23 -0.37 -39.50 -37.16
C ASP A 23 -1.86 -39.36 -36.86
N TYR A 24 -2.34 -40.25 -35.98
CA TYR A 24 -3.66 -40.18 -35.36
C TYR A 24 -3.65 -39.11 -34.25
N THR A 25 -3.57 -37.83 -34.61
CA THR A 25 -3.57 -36.74 -33.61
C THR A 25 -4.28 -35.47 -34.10
N ASP A 26 -5.56 -35.53 -34.45
CA ASP A 26 -6.37 -34.29 -34.51
C ASP A 26 -7.89 -34.48 -34.40
N TRP A 27 -8.36 -35.00 -33.26
CA TRP A 27 -9.80 -35.10 -32.97
C TRP A 27 -10.22 -34.43 -31.66
N ALA A 28 -9.30 -33.71 -31.02
CA ALA A 28 -9.49 -33.11 -29.70
C ALA A 28 -9.56 -31.57 -29.71
N THR A 29 -9.47 -30.91 -30.87
CA THR A 29 -9.91 -29.52 -30.99
C THR A 29 -11.41 -29.52 -31.25
N PRO A 30 -12.27 -28.99 -30.34
CA PRO A 30 -13.66 -28.73 -30.70
C PRO A 30 -13.66 -27.89 -31.97
N GLN A 31 -14.44 -28.29 -32.98
CA GLN A 31 -14.66 -27.45 -34.14
C GLN A 31 -15.26 -26.12 -33.65
N ALA A 32 -14.43 -25.08 -33.63
CA ALA A 32 -14.93 -23.73 -33.61
C ALA A 32 -15.51 -23.49 -35.00
N ASN A 33 -16.84 -23.42 -35.10
CA ASN A 33 -17.45 -22.88 -36.31
C ASN A 33 -16.86 -21.48 -36.51
N GLU A 34 -16.30 -21.21 -37.69
CA GLU A 34 -15.92 -19.83 -38.00
C GLU A 34 -17.17 -18.96 -37.86
N GLN A 35 -17.06 -17.88 -37.07
CA GLN A 35 -18.14 -16.92 -36.92
C GLN A 35 -18.42 -16.32 -38.30
N GLU A 36 -19.66 -16.44 -38.78
CA GLU A 36 -20.06 -15.86 -40.07
C GLU A 36 -19.71 -14.36 -40.11
N ALA A 37 -19.05 -13.95 -41.19
CA ALA A 37 -18.62 -12.56 -41.36
C ALA A 37 -19.82 -11.62 -41.35
N ALA A 38 -19.73 -10.53 -40.58
CA ALA A 38 -20.81 -9.54 -40.50
C ALA A 38 -21.08 -8.90 -41.87
N ILE A 39 -22.35 -8.83 -42.25
CA ILE A 39 -22.79 -8.17 -43.49
C ILE A 39 -23.02 -6.68 -43.26
N THR A 40 -22.87 -5.86 -44.29
CA THR A 40 -23.19 -4.42 -44.24
C THR A 40 -24.47 -4.16 -45.03
N LEU A 41 -25.43 -3.46 -44.44
CA LEU A 41 -26.64 -3.01 -45.13
C LEU A 41 -26.51 -1.52 -45.49
N PRO A 42 -26.92 -1.10 -46.70
CA PRO A 42 -27.01 0.32 -47.03
C PRO A 42 -27.91 1.05 -46.04
N ASP A 43 -27.50 2.25 -45.62
CA ASP A 43 -28.24 3.13 -44.71
C ASP A 43 -28.53 2.56 -43.31
N PHE A 44 -27.94 1.42 -42.93
CA PHE A 44 -28.00 0.88 -41.57
C PHE A 44 -26.78 1.29 -40.76
N SER A 45 -27.00 2.11 -39.74
CA SER A 45 -25.92 2.65 -38.91
C SER A 45 -26.36 2.87 -37.47
N ALA A 46 -25.43 2.69 -36.53
CA ALA A 46 -25.52 3.15 -35.16
C ALA A 46 -24.98 4.58 -35.06
N SER A 47 -25.64 5.41 -34.26
CA SER A 47 -25.19 6.77 -33.95
C SER A 47 -25.14 6.95 -32.43
N LYS A 48 -24.01 7.48 -31.93
CA LYS A 48 -23.86 7.81 -30.50
C LYS A 48 -24.98 8.73 -30.05
N VAL A 49 -25.54 8.47 -28.86
CA VAL A 49 -26.41 9.44 -28.17
C VAL A 49 -25.57 10.52 -27.52
N ASP A 50 -24.82 10.16 -26.47
CA ASP A 50 -23.94 11.06 -25.72
C ASP A 50 -22.78 10.28 -25.08
N ASP A 51 -21.82 11.01 -24.52
CA ASP A 51 -20.87 10.43 -23.56
C ASP A 51 -21.59 10.12 -22.24
N ILE A 52 -21.14 9.06 -21.55
CA ILE A 52 -21.86 8.47 -20.44
C ILE A 52 -21.15 8.75 -19.11
N ASN A 53 -21.87 9.33 -18.15
CA ASN A 53 -21.43 9.45 -16.76
C ASN A 53 -22.21 8.46 -15.88
N LEU A 54 -21.49 7.55 -15.23
CA LEU A 54 -22.06 6.46 -14.44
C LEU A 54 -22.36 6.84 -12.98
N SER A 55 -22.15 8.09 -12.55
CA SER A 55 -22.46 8.51 -11.18
C SER A 55 -23.96 8.42 -10.82
N ASN A 56 -24.87 8.50 -11.80
CA ASN A 56 -26.33 8.38 -11.61
C ASN A 56 -27.02 7.71 -12.82
N PRO A 57 -26.67 6.47 -13.21
CA PRO A 57 -26.95 5.98 -14.55
C PRO A 57 -28.36 5.39 -14.74
N GLY A 58 -29.15 5.25 -13.66
CA GLY A 58 -30.33 4.38 -13.67
C GLY A 58 -29.95 2.91 -13.91
N SER A 59 -30.94 2.05 -14.14
CA SER A 59 -30.70 0.61 -14.40
C SER A 59 -30.19 0.33 -15.82
N SER A 60 -30.55 1.18 -16.79
CA SER A 60 -30.11 1.03 -18.18
C SER A 60 -29.89 2.40 -18.82
N ILE A 61 -28.88 2.46 -19.69
CA ILE A 61 -28.41 3.68 -20.35
C ILE A 61 -28.57 3.52 -21.84
N LYS A 62 -29.08 4.56 -22.50
CA LYS A 62 -29.14 4.61 -23.95
C LYS A 62 -27.78 5.03 -24.51
N LEU A 63 -27.06 4.10 -25.13
CA LEU A 63 -25.71 4.36 -25.67
C LEU A 63 -25.76 4.88 -27.11
N PHE A 64 -26.63 4.30 -27.94
CA PHE A 64 -26.75 4.64 -29.36
C PHE A 64 -28.20 4.56 -29.85
N THR A 65 -28.44 5.03 -31.06
CA THR A 65 -29.66 4.76 -31.84
C THR A 65 -29.30 4.05 -33.13
N LEU A 66 -30.13 3.11 -33.56
CA LEU A 66 -30.04 2.51 -34.90
C LEU A 66 -30.88 3.31 -35.90
N SER A 67 -30.41 3.42 -37.13
CA SER A 67 -31.19 4.01 -38.22
C SER A 67 -32.36 3.10 -38.64
N ASN A 68 -33.40 3.71 -39.22
CA ASN A 68 -34.60 2.99 -39.70
C ASN A 68 -34.40 2.32 -41.07
N ALA A 69 -33.29 1.59 -41.26
CA ALA A 69 -33.03 0.91 -42.53
C ALA A 69 -34.11 -0.14 -42.83
N THR A 70 -34.50 -0.26 -44.11
CA THR A 70 -35.45 -1.29 -44.53
C THR A 70 -34.74 -2.64 -44.56
N LEU A 71 -35.10 -3.51 -43.61
CA LEU A 71 -34.59 -4.88 -43.60
C LEU A 71 -35.17 -5.68 -44.79
N PRO A 72 -34.42 -6.67 -45.31
CA PRO A 72 -34.97 -7.59 -46.31
C PRO A 72 -36.26 -8.27 -45.82
N GLU A 73 -37.14 -8.63 -46.76
CA GLU A 73 -38.47 -9.17 -46.44
C GLU A 73 -38.39 -10.43 -45.54
N GLY A 74 -39.10 -10.37 -44.42
CA GLY A 74 -39.17 -11.44 -43.42
C GLY A 74 -38.10 -11.39 -42.32
N TYR A 75 -37.20 -10.40 -42.32
CA TYR A 75 -36.24 -10.20 -41.22
C TYR A 75 -36.74 -9.21 -40.18
N THR A 76 -36.42 -9.47 -38.91
CA THR A 76 -36.58 -8.53 -37.79
C THR A 76 -35.25 -8.30 -37.07
N LEU A 77 -35.04 -7.11 -36.51
CA LEU A 77 -33.88 -6.87 -35.65
C LEU A 77 -34.08 -7.54 -34.30
N GLY A 78 -33.02 -8.19 -33.81
CA GLY A 78 -32.92 -8.80 -32.50
C GLY A 78 -31.80 -8.19 -31.66
N ASN A 79 -31.22 -8.98 -30.77
CA ASN A 79 -30.15 -8.53 -29.87
C ASN A 79 -29.03 -7.81 -30.62
N VAL A 80 -28.50 -6.79 -29.97
CA VAL A 80 -27.40 -5.96 -30.47
C VAL A 80 -26.20 -6.16 -29.58
N ARG A 81 -25.06 -6.43 -30.18
CA ARG A 81 -23.76 -6.56 -29.51
C ARG A 81 -22.94 -5.30 -29.78
N VAL A 82 -22.35 -4.75 -28.73
CA VAL A 82 -21.41 -3.63 -28.81
C VAL A 82 -20.04 -4.13 -28.38
N GLU A 83 -19.08 -4.14 -29.30
CA GLU A 83 -17.69 -4.44 -28.99
C GLU A 83 -16.97 -3.14 -28.65
N LEU A 84 -16.47 -3.04 -27.42
CA LEU A 84 -15.68 -1.91 -26.97
C LEU A 84 -14.19 -2.20 -27.17
N SER A 85 -13.49 -1.22 -27.70
CA SER A 85 -12.03 -1.27 -27.89
C SER A 85 -11.38 0.03 -27.43
N THR A 86 -10.09 -0.07 -27.16
CA THR A 86 -9.19 1.04 -26.82
C THR A 86 -8.02 1.04 -27.80
N GLU A 87 -7.12 2.01 -27.67
CA GLU A 87 -5.85 2.02 -28.41
C GLU A 87 -5.01 0.75 -28.20
N LYS A 88 -5.24 0.02 -27.10
CA LYS A 88 -4.54 -1.23 -26.77
C LYS A 88 -5.20 -2.49 -27.35
N GLY A 89 -6.35 -2.34 -28.01
CA GLY A 89 -7.13 -3.44 -28.59
C GLY A 89 -8.50 -3.62 -27.94
N LYS A 90 -9.11 -4.79 -28.15
CA LYS A 90 -10.45 -5.13 -27.64
C LYS A 90 -10.48 -5.11 -26.12
N ALA A 91 -11.43 -4.38 -25.55
CA ALA A 91 -11.64 -4.26 -24.11
C ALA A 91 -12.73 -5.24 -23.62
N GLY A 92 -13.81 -5.38 -24.36
CA GLY A 92 -14.89 -6.29 -24.01
C GLY A 92 -16.12 -6.14 -24.90
N GLU A 93 -17.19 -6.86 -24.56
CA GLU A 93 -18.46 -6.82 -25.29
C GLU A 93 -19.59 -6.46 -24.33
N LEU A 94 -20.57 -5.72 -24.83
CA LEU A 94 -21.80 -5.35 -24.13
C LEU A 94 -22.99 -5.85 -24.94
N GLU A 95 -23.98 -6.39 -24.23
CA GLU A 95 -25.28 -6.72 -24.81
C GLU A 95 -26.21 -5.51 -24.72
N SER A 96 -26.94 -5.26 -25.80
CA SER A 96 -27.92 -4.19 -25.92
C SER A 96 -29.21 -4.69 -26.58
N ASN A 97 -30.32 -4.06 -26.24
CA ASN A 97 -31.55 -4.22 -27.02
C ASN A 97 -31.51 -3.38 -28.31
N THR A 98 -32.53 -3.51 -29.14
CA THR A 98 -32.64 -2.76 -30.41
C THR A 98 -32.79 -1.24 -30.22
N ASP A 99 -33.17 -0.79 -29.02
CA ASP A 99 -33.28 0.63 -28.67
C ASP A 99 -31.93 1.22 -28.22
N GLY A 100 -30.86 0.43 -28.20
CA GLY A 100 -29.53 0.84 -27.77
C GLY A 100 -29.39 0.99 -26.26
N MET A 101 -30.29 0.38 -25.48
CA MET A 101 -30.23 0.36 -24.02
C MET A 101 -29.28 -0.73 -23.54
N ILE A 102 -28.41 -0.39 -22.59
CA ILE A 102 -27.41 -1.29 -22.01
C ILE A 102 -27.48 -1.18 -20.48
N ASP A 103 -27.27 -2.29 -19.79
CA ASP A 103 -27.18 -2.34 -18.33
C ASP A 103 -25.98 -1.51 -17.82
N SER A 104 -26.25 -0.58 -16.91
CA SER A 104 -25.25 0.37 -16.42
C SER A 104 -24.14 -0.29 -15.60
N LEU A 105 -24.45 -1.36 -14.87
CA LEU A 105 -23.48 -2.10 -14.06
C LEU A 105 -22.49 -2.86 -14.95
N THR A 106 -22.94 -3.35 -16.09
CA THR A 106 -22.11 -4.03 -17.08
C THR A 106 -21.12 -3.06 -17.71
N ILE A 107 -21.57 -1.84 -18.06
CA ILE A 107 -20.69 -0.76 -18.52
C ILE A 107 -19.68 -0.40 -17.41
N GLN A 108 -20.15 -0.16 -16.18
CA GLN A 108 -19.30 0.18 -15.04
C GLN A 108 -18.18 -0.86 -14.85
N LYS A 109 -18.54 -2.15 -14.83
CA LYS A 109 -17.59 -3.23 -14.64
C LYS A 109 -16.51 -3.24 -15.73
N LEU A 110 -16.91 -3.16 -17.00
CA LEU A 110 -15.97 -3.17 -18.14
C LEU A 110 -15.03 -1.97 -18.11
N VAL A 111 -15.56 -0.77 -17.83
CA VAL A 111 -14.75 0.46 -17.75
C VAL A 111 -13.73 0.36 -16.62
N VAL A 112 -14.14 -0.13 -15.43
CA VAL A 112 -13.23 -0.32 -14.29
C VAL A 112 -12.17 -1.38 -14.56
N GLU A 113 -12.53 -2.51 -15.16
CA GLU A 113 -11.56 -3.56 -15.54
C GLU A 113 -10.54 -3.06 -16.58
N THR A 114 -10.93 -2.11 -17.43
CA THR A 114 -10.07 -1.57 -18.50
C THR A 114 -9.19 -0.41 -18.04
N TYR A 115 -9.74 0.52 -17.25
CA TYR A 115 -9.12 1.83 -16.95
C TYR A 115 -9.01 2.16 -15.45
N GLY A 116 -9.47 1.27 -14.57
CA GLY A 116 -9.52 1.50 -13.12
C GLY A 116 -10.73 2.33 -12.67
N LYS A 117 -10.81 2.59 -11.36
CA LYS A 117 -12.01 3.16 -10.71
C LYS A 117 -12.11 4.68 -10.77
N ARG A 118 -11.02 5.38 -11.07
CA ARG A 118 -10.96 6.85 -11.00
C ARG A 118 -12.06 7.50 -11.86
N PRO A 119 -12.89 8.41 -11.31
CA PRO A 119 -14.07 8.98 -11.96
C PRO A 119 -13.70 10.09 -12.95
N ILE A 120 -12.94 9.73 -13.99
CA ILE A 120 -12.57 10.60 -15.11
C ILE A 120 -13.02 9.96 -16.41
N ALA A 121 -13.35 10.79 -17.41
CA ALA A 121 -13.80 10.31 -18.71
C ALA A 121 -12.73 9.43 -19.39
N ARG A 122 -13.12 8.25 -19.86
CA ARG A 122 -12.27 7.25 -20.51
C ARG A 122 -12.73 6.98 -21.94
N PRO A 123 -11.84 7.06 -22.94
CA PRO A 123 -12.21 6.89 -24.33
C PRO A 123 -12.36 5.42 -24.72
N PHE A 124 -13.37 5.12 -25.52
CA PHE A 124 -13.59 3.83 -26.17
C PHE A 124 -14.08 4.05 -27.60
N ILE A 125 -13.78 3.07 -28.46
CA ILE A 125 -14.42 2.92 -29.76
C ILE A 125 -15.46 1.81 -29.62
N ALA A 126 -16.72 2.15 -29.83
CA ALA A 126 -17.84 1.22 -29.81
C ALA A 126 -18.17 0.76 -31.22
N GLN A 127 -17.98 -0.52 -31.49
CA GLN A 127 -18.35 -1.17 -32.75
C GLN A 127 -19.66 -1.93 -32.54
N VAL A 128 -20.70 -1.58 -33.31
CA VAL A 128 -22.06 -2.10 -33.11
C VAL A 128 -22.40 -3.15 -34.15
N TYR A 129 -22.94 -4.28 -33.68
CA TYR A 129 -23.45 -5.37 -34.50
C TYR A 129 -24.87 -5.72 -34.08
N ALA A 130 -25.81 -5.79 -35.02
CA ALA A 130 -27.18 -6.17 -34.75
C ALA A 130 -27.52 -7.51 -35.42
N ASN A 131 -28.29 -8.36 -34.74
CA ASN A 131 -28.79 -9.58 -35.35
C ASN A 131 -30.04 -9.29 -36.19
N ALA A 132 -30.03 -9.68 -37.46
CA ALA A 132 -31.23 -9.77 -38.30
C ALA A 132 -31.74 -11.22 -38.28
N ILE A 133 -32.96 -11.43 -37.78
CA ILE A 133 -33.53 -12.75 -37.51
C ILE A 133 -34.63 -13.08 -38.53
N LYS A 134 -34.57 -14.27 -39.12
CA LYS A 134 -35.64 -14.84 -39.98
C LYS A 134 -35.69 -16.36 -39.79
N ASP A 135 -36.90 -16.90 -39.60
CA ASP A 135 -37.14 -18.35 -39.47
C ASP A 135 -36.26 -19.05 -38.41
N GLY A 136 -35.90 -18.32 -37.34
CA GLY A 136 -35.03 -18.81 -36.26
C GLY A 136 -33.52 -18.77 -36.56
N GLN A 137 -33.11 -18.30 -37.74
CA GLN A 137 -31.71 -18.04 -38.10
C GLN A 137 -31.36 -16.56 -37.91
N ALA A 138 -30.19 -16.28 -37.37
CA ALA A 138 -29.69 -14.91 -37.16
C ALA A 138 -28.51 -14.63 -38.10
N LEU A 139 -28.54 -13.47 -38.77
CA LEU A 139 -27.42 -12.91 -39.52
C LEU A 139 -26.87 -11.71 -38.76
N LEU A 140 -25.55 -11.63 -38.64
CA LEU A 140 -24.88 -10.51 -37.98
C LEU A 140 -24.72 -9.34 -38.95
N VAL A 141 -25.28 -8.19 -38.61
CA VAL A 141 -25.21 -6.96 -39.42
C VAL A 141 -24.31 -5.95 -38.74
N ASN A 142 -23.30 -5.45 -39.45
CA ASN A 142 -22.44 -4.37 -39.00
C ASN A 142 -23.18 -3.02 -39.10
N ALA A 143 -23.36 -2.34 -37.97
CA ALA A 143 -23.99 -1.02 -37.89
C ALA A 143 -22.95 0.13 -37.79
N GLY A 144 -21.66 -0.16 -37.98
CA GLY A 144 -20.57 0.81 -37.88
C GLY A 144 -20.09 1.04 -36.46
N SER A 145 -19.18 2.00 -36.31
CA SER A 145 -18.56 2.35 -35.04
C SER A 145 -18.63 3.85 -34.74
N PHE A 146 -18.47 4.18 -33.46
CA PHE A 146 -18.37 5.56 -32.99
C PHE A 146 -17.49 5.66 -31.73
N ASP A 147 -16.94 6.85 -31.51
CA ASP A 147 -16.17 7.17 -30.29
C ASP A 147 -17.10 7.57 -29.16
N VAL A 148 -16.90 6.99 -27.97
CA VAL A 148 -17.67 7.30 -26.77
C VAL A 148 -16.76 7.37 -25.55
N ASN A 149 -17.02 8.33 -24.67
CA ASN A 149 -16.39 8.37 -23.36
C ASN A 149 -17.32 7.82 -22.27
N PHE A 150 -16.75 7.02 -21.37
CA PHE A 150 -17.40 6.58 -20.14
C PHE A 150 -16.67 7.17 -18.93
N THR A 151 -17.39 7.80 -18.02
CA THR A 151 -16.87 8.21 -16.70
C THR A 151 -17.40 7.22 -15.65
N PRO A 152 -16.54 6.40 -15.03
CA PRO A 152 -16.99 5.42 -14.05
C PRO A 152 -17.52 6.09 -12.79
N ALA A 153 -18.49 5.43 -12.16
CA ALA A 153 -19.00 5.80 -10.86
C ALA A 153 -17.95 5.44 -9.79
N ALA A 154 -17.48 6.44 -9.07
CA ALA A 154 -16.68 6.30 -7.87
C ALA A 154 -16.80 7.59 -7.06
N PRO A 155 -16.62 7.54 -5.74
CA PRO A 155 -16.58 8.77 -4.97
C PRO A 155 -15.33 9.58 -5.32
N PHE A 156 -15.37 10.87 -4.96
CA PHE A 156 -14.18 11.70 -5.02
C PHE A 156 -13.21 11.26 -3.92
N ILE A 157 -11.94 11.07 -4.25
CA ILE A 157 -10.90 10.80 -3.26
C ILE A 157 -9.80 11.84 -3.50
N ASP A 158 -9.59 12.72 -2.51
CA ASP A 158 -8.47 13.64 -2.53
C ASP A 158 -7.14 12.89 -2.35
N THR A 159 -6.06 13.52 -2.79
CA THR A 159 -4.68 13.03 -2.69
C THR A 159 -4.13 13.06 -1.26
N GLY A 160 -4.86 13.61 -0.30
CA GLY A 160 -4.49 13.64 1.11
C GLY A 160 -5.62 14.15 1.98
N TYR A 161 -5.53 13.85 3.27
CA TYR A 161 -6.49 14.25 4.29
C TYR A 161 -5.75 14.65 5.57
N TYR A 162 -6.38 15.49 6.38
CA TYR A 162 -5.85 16.02 7.63
C TYR A 162 -6.89 15.90 8.73
N LEU A 163 -6.47 15.47 9.92
CA LEU A 163 -7.30 15.47 11.12
C LEU A 163 -7.21 16.83 11.79
N VAL A 164 -8.35 17.37 12.20
CA VAL A 164 -8.46 18.55 13.07
C VAL A 164 -9.29 18.18 14.28
N GLY A 165 -9.03 18.80 15.42
CA GLY A 165 -9.77 18.50 16.63
C GLY A 165 -9.22 19.16 17.88
N ASP A 166 -9.91 18.93 19.00
CA ASP A 166 -9.58 19.56 20.29
C ASP A 166 -8.19 19.17 20.83
N MET A 167 -7.71 17.99 20.45
CA MET A 167 -6.46 17.41 20.93
C MET A 167 -5.20 18.08 20.36
N PHE A 168 -5.33 18.84 19.27
CA PHE A 168 -4.19 19.47 18.62
C PHE A 168 -3.98 20.91 19.09
N THR A 169 -2.71 21.26 19.25
CA THR A 169 -2.27 22.58 19.69
C THR A 169 -1.28 23.16 18.69
N ILE A 170 -1.23 24.49 18.61
CA ILE A 170 -0.23 25.20 17.82
C ILE A 170 0.73 25.91 18.76
N LYS A 171 1.99 26.01 18.34
CA LYS A 171 2.98 26.85 19.00
C LYS A 171 3.15 28.15 18.22
N ASN A 172 3.15 29.28 18.92
CA ASN A 172 3.44 30.56 18.29
C ASN A 172 4.96 30.78 18.10
N ASP A 173 5.35 31.89 17.47
CA ASP A 173 6.77 32.26 17.25
C ASP A 173 7.61 32.41 18.54
N LYS A 174 6.97 32.35 19.71
CA LYS A 174 7.60 32.39 21.04
C LYS A 174 7.58 31.04 21.75
N ASP A 175 7.23 29.97 21.04
CA ASP A 175 7.12 28.60 21.57
C ASP A 175 6.01 28.45 22.63
N GLU A 176 5.06 29.39 22.70
CA GLU A 176 3.90 29.31 23.59
C GLU A 176 2.79 28.47 22.93
N THR A 177 2.29 27.47 23.66
CA THR A 177 1.21 26.60 23.20
C THR A 177 -0.15 27.30 23.30
N SER A 178 -0.93 27.27 22.22
CA SER A 178 -2.33 27.69 22.22
C SER A 178 -3.22 26.60 21.61
N VAL A 179 -4.43 26.44 22.14
CA VAL A 179 -5.41 25.48 21.63
C VAL A 179 -6.02 26.06 20.37
N ASN A 180 -5.58 25.57 19.21
CA ASN A 180 -6.09 25.95 17.90
C ASN A 180 -6.09 24.76 16.91
N GLY A 181 -6.42 23.56 17.38
CA GLY A 181 -6.46 22.34 16.57
C GLY A 181 -7.55 22.33 15.49
N TRP A 182 -8.50 23.27 15.54
CA TRP A 182 -9.56 23.49 14.54
C TRP A 182 -9.15 24.48 13.44
N SER A 183 -7.88 24.45 13.03
CA SER A 183 -7.32 25.40 12.06
C SER A 183 -6.32 24.74 11.12
N ALA A 184 -5.97 25.44 10.03
CA ALA A 184 -4.96 24.97 9.07
C ALA A 184 -3.58 24.79 9.71
N ASP A 185 -3.24 25.59 10.74
CA ASP A 185 -1.97 25.48 11.44
C ASP A 185 -1.95 24.33 12.47
N GLY A 186 -3.13 23.89 12.93
CA GLY A 186 -3.29 22.84 13.94
C GLY A 186 -3.69 21.47 13.39
N MET A 187 -3.86 21.34 12.08
CA MET A 187 -4.24 20.08 11.45
C MET A 187 -3.05 19.13 11.35
N VAL A 188 -3.30 17.83 11.48
CA VAL A 188 -2.26 16.79 11.37
C VAL A 188 -2.60 15.87 10.20
N GLY A 189 -1.66 15.68 9.28
CA GLY A 189 -1.88 14.89 8.06
C GLY A 189 -1.99 13.40 8.33
N PHE A 190 -2.90 12.73 7.61
CA PHE A 190 -2.91 11.28 7.52
C PHE A 190 -1.78 10.79 6.59
N SER A 191 -1.20 9.65 6.93
CA SER A 191 -0.31 8.87 6.09
C SER A 191 -1.08 8.08 5.04
N HIS A 192 -0.44 7.84 3.89
CA HIS A 192 -0.96 7.07 2.77
C HIS A 192 0.19 6.26 2.15
N SER A 193 -0.10 5.16 1.45
CA SER A 193 0.95 4.31 0.85
C SER A 193 1.72 4.98 -0.30
N GLY A 194 1.27 6.13 -0.80
CA GLY A 194 1.81 6.79 -1.99
C GLY A 194 1.36 6.15 -3.30
N THR A 195 0.59 5.06 -3.24
CA THR A 195 -0.09 4.46 -4.40
C THR A 195 -1.20 5.38 -4.91
N ASP A 196 -1.72 5.14 -6.11
CA ASP A 196 -2.93 5.83 -6.57
C ASP A 196 -4.09 5.62 -5.57
N VAL A 197 -4.77 6.70 -5.18
CA VAL A 197 -5.84 6.68 -4.15
C VAL A 197 -7.07 5.83 -4.50
N TYR A 198 -7.23 5.44 -5.77
CA TYR A 198 -8.31 4.52 -6.19
C TYR A 198 -7.89 3.05 -6.20
N GLU A 199 -6.58 2.78 -6.10
CA GLU A 199 -6.01 1.45 -5.89
C GLU A 199 -5.78 1.18 -4.40
N ASP A 200 -5.40 2.20 -3.64
CA ASP A 200 -5.38 2.20 -2.18
C ASP A 200 -6.14 3.40 -1.63
N SER A 201 -7.37 3.19 -1.18
CA SER A 201 -8.25 4.23 -0.64
C SER A 201 -8.00 4.53 0.83
N LYS A 202 -7.03 3.87 1.47
CA LYS A 202 -6.86 3.90 2.91
C LYS A 202 -5.84 4.91 3.39
N PHE A 203 -6.24 5.72 4.36
CA PHE A 203 -5.40 6.71 5.01
C PHE A 203 -5.36 6.42 6.50
N SER A 204 -4.22 6.60 7.17
CA SER A 204 -4.12 6.36 8.61
C SER A 204 -3.33 7.43 9.33
N ILE A 205 -3.70 7.69 10.58
CA ILE A 205 -3.00 8.61 11.46
C ILE A 205 -2.99 8.03 12.87
N VAL A 206 -1.89 8.27 13.59
CA VAL A 206 -1.81 8.01 15.03
C VAL A 206 -1.65 9.34 15.76
N PHE A 207 -2.44 9.52 16.81
CA PHE A 207 -2.46 10.74 17.59
C PHE A 207 -2.84 10.46 19.05
N THR A 208 -2.62 11.45 19.91
CA THR A 208 -2.94 11.36 21.35
C THR A 208 -3.99 12.40 21.71
N THR A 209 -5.02 11.99 22.44
CA THR A 209 -5.97 12.87 23.13
C THR A 209 -5.48 13.11 24.55
N THR A 210 -5.42 14.37 24.97
CA THR A 210 -4.86 14.76 26.30
C THR A 210 -5.95 14.92 27.37
N ALA A 211 -7.21 14.81 26.99
CA ALA A 211 -8.38 14.88 27.86
C ALA A 211 -9.51 14.00 27.30
N ASP A 212 -10.53 13.76 28.12
CA ASP A 212 -11.76 13.08 27.70
C ASP A 212 -12.60 13.98 26.77
N ASN A 213 -13.50 13.36 26.02
CA ASN A 213 -14.49 14.02 25.16
C ASN A 213 -13.88 15.00 24.14
N GLN A 214 -12.86 14.56 23.40
CA GLN A 214 -12.20 15.37 22.37
C GLN A 214 -12.88 15.18 21.01
N CYS A 215 -13.32 16.27 20.40
CA CYS A 215 -13.99 16.27 19.11
C CYS A 215 -13.02 16.35 17.94
N TRP A 216 -13.43 15.82 16.78
CA TRP A 216 -12.63 15.78 15.56
C TRP A 216 -13.45 15.97 14.27
N LYS A 217 -12.78 16.45 13.22
CA LYS A 217 -13.23 16.43 11.81
C LYS A 217 -12.04 16.14 10.89
N ILE A 218 -12.33 15.88 9.61
CA ILE A 218 -11.33 15.59 8.59
C ILE A 218 -11.41 16.63 7.48
N ILE A 219 -10.26 17.18 7.11
CA ILE A 219 -10.09 18.20 6.08
C ILE A 219 -9.40 17.56 4.87
N PRO A 220 -9.98 17.62 3.66
CA PRO A 220 -9.32 17.15 2.44
C PRO A 220 -8.17 18.11 2.06
N LYS A 221 -7.13 17.59 1.42
CA LYS A 221 -5.94 18.37 1.05
C LYS A 221 -6.25 19.59 0.19
N THR A 222 -7.22 19.49 -0.71
CA THR A 222 -7.69 20.62 -1.52
C THR A 222 -8.15 21.83 -0.70
N ASN A 223 -8.53 21.64 0.57
CA ASN A 223 -8.95 22.72 1.46
C ASN A 223 -7.78 23.39 2.20
N THR A 224 -6.55 22.85 2.14
CA THR A 224 -5.40 23.47 2.82
C THR A 224 -4.89 24.72 2.10
N GLU A 225 -5.08 24.78 0.78
CA GLU A 225 -4.78 25.94 -0.07
C GLU A 225 -6.06 26.71 -0.47
N GLY A 226 -7.23 26.20 -0.08
CA GLY A 226 -8.55 26.71 -0.45
C GLY A 226 -9.35 27.25 0.74
N GLU A 227 -10.68 27.11 0.66
CA GLU A 227 -11.55 27.38 1.80
C GLU A 227 -11.47 26.23 2.80
N PHE A 228 -10.88 26.48 3.97
CA PHE A 228 -10.62 25.44 4.98
C PHE A 228 -11.87 24.64 5.37
N TRP A 229 -12.98 25.33 5.63
CA TRP A 229 -14.29 24.73 5.92
C TRP A 229 -15.18 24.55 4.68
N GLY A 230 -14.57 24.45 3.50
CA GLY A 230 -15.27 24.37 2.21
C GLY A 230 -15.84 22.98 1.89
N ALA A 231 -16.19 22.80 0.62
CA ALA A 231 -16.71 21.52 0.11
C ALA A 231 -15.71 20.38 0.34
N GLY A 232 -16.20 19.18 0.64
CA GLY A 232 -15.36 18.00 0.85
C GLY A 232 -14.87 17.79 2.28
N VAL A 233 -15.11 18.73 3.21
CA VAL A 233 -14.92 18.47 4.65
C VAL A 233 -15.73 17.24 5.05
N LEU A 234 -15.10 16.38 5.85
CA LEU A 234 -15.65 15.10 6.28
C LEU A 234 -15.87 15.12 7.79
N GLY A 235 -16.94 14.47 8.19
CA GLY A 235 -17.32 14.28 9.58
C GLY A 235 -18.43 13.26 9.69
N THR A 236 -18.97 13.12 10.89
CA THR A 236 -20.08 12.21 11.19
C THR A 236 -21.41 12.85 10.80
N VAL A 237 -22.48 12.05 10.74
CA VAL A 237 -23.85 12.58 10.54
C VAL A 237 -24.38 13.23 11.82
N THR A 238 -24.02 12.65 12.98
CA THR A 238 -24.44 13.11 14.30
C THR A 238 -23.32 13.88 14.97
N ASP A 239 -23.63 15.05 15.53
CA ASP A 239 -22.66 15.83 16.30
C ASP A 239 -22.33 15.14 17.63
N GLY A 240 -21.04 15.00 17.91
CA GLY A 240 -20.52 14.27 19.07
C GLY A 240 -20.67 12.74 18.97
N ASP A 241 -20.72 12.17 17.76
CA ASP A 241 -20.79 10.71 17.59
C ASP A 241 -19.58 10.01 18.22
N THR A 242 -19.84 9.06 19.11
CA THR A 242 -18.82 8.33 19.88
C THR A 242 -18.47 6.97 19.30
N ALA A 243 -19.01 6.62 18.14
CA ALA A 243 -18.70 5.33 17.51
C ALA A 243 -17.22 5.25 17.13
N THR A 244 -16.58 4.12 17.46
CA THR A 244 -15.20 3.82 17.09
C THR A 244 -15.07 3.31 15.66
N GLU A 245 -16.17 3.13 14.95
CA GLU A 245 -16.21 2.89 13.52
C GLU A 245 -17.52 3.44 12.95
N GLY A 246 -17.50 3.93 11.71
CA GLY A 246 -18.68 4.55 11.14
C GLY A 246 -18.50 5.04 9.71
N THR A 247 -19.56 5.70 9.22
CA THR A 247 -19.57 6.35 7.90
C THR A 247 -19.28 7.84 8.05
N LEU A 248 -18.62 8.40 7.03
CA LEU A 248 -18.35 9.82 6.89
C LEU A 248 -19.32 10.43 5.88
N THR A 249 -19.68 11.68 6.10
CA THR A 249 -20.50 12.47 5.17
C THR A 249 -19.78 13.77 4.82
N THR A 250 -20.01 14.26 3.61
CA THR A 250 -19.67 15.64 3.19
C THR A 250 -20.91 16.55 3.17
N ASN A 251 -22.11 15.97 3.33
CA ASN A 251 -23.35 16.71 3.42
C ASN A 251 -23.61 17.07 4.89
N ASN A 252 -23.39 18.34 5.23
CA ASN A 252 -23.51 18.89 6.59
C ASN A 252 -22.71 18.08 7.64
N PRO A 253 -21.38 17.89 7.45
CA PRO A 253 -20.55 17.08 8.34
C PRO A 253 -20.50 17.64 9.76
N GLN A 254 -20.85 16.81 10.74
CA GLN A 254 -20.74 17.09 12.17
C GLN A 254 -19.43 16.52 12.76
N ALA A 255 -19.08 16.91 13.99
CA ALA A 255 -17.88 16.42 14.62
C ALA A 255 -18.11 15.03 15.24
N GLY A 256 -17.14 14.12 15.08
CA GLY A 256 -17.07 12.92 15.92
C GLY A 256 -16.42 13.25 17.26
N MET A 257 -16.53 12.35 18.25
CA MET A 257 -15.98 12.54 19.59
C MET A 257 -15.31 11.28 20.11
N ILE A 258 -14.12 11.45 20.70
CA ILE A 258 -13.38 10.41 21.42
C ILE A 258 -13.64 10.61 22.90
N THR A 259 -14.21 9.61 23.57
CA THR A 259 -14.73 9.76 24.93
C THR A 259 -13.65 9.71 26.01
N GLN A 260 -12.51 9.06 25.75
CA GLN A 260 -11.44 8.89 26.73
C GLN A 260 -10.12 9.48 26.22
N ALA A 261 -9.34 10.06 27.13
CA ALA A 261 -7.95 10.41 26.87
C ALA A 261 -7.14 9.13 26.56
N GLY A 262 -6.28 9.17 25.55
CA GLY A 262 -5.52 8.02 25.15
C GLY A 262 -4.80 8.22 23.81
N MET A 263 -4.13 7.17 23.35
CA MET A 263 -3.53 7.14 22.02
C MET A 263 -4.46 6.38 21.08
N TYR A 264 -4.66 6.90 19.88
CA TYR A 264 -5.59 6.33 18.92
C TYR A 264 -4.96 6.26 17.53
N ARG A 265 -5.29 5.20 16.79
CA ARG A 265 -5.15 5.13 15.34
C ARG A 265 -6.51 5.40 14.71
N MET A 266 -6.59 6.43 13.87
CA MET A 266 -7.73 6.58 12.96
C MET A 266 -7.35 6.05 11.58
N THR A 267 -8.20 5.21 10.99
CA THR A 267 -8.08 4.76 9.60
C THR A 267 -9.30 5.23 8.81
N LEU A 268 -9.08 5.81 7.65
CA LEU A 268 -10.13 6.16 6.68
C LEU A 268 -10.13 5.14 5.55
N ASP A 269 -11.30 4.79 5.02
CA ASP A 269 -11.44 4.16 3.71
C ASP A 269 -12.29 5.08 2.82
N MET A 270 -11.63 5.77 1.90
CA MET A 270 -12.28 6.81 1.08
C MET A 270 -13.00 6.23 -0.15
N MET A 271 -12.93 4.92 -0.40
CA MET A 271 -13.80 4.28 -1.38
C MET A 271 -15.19 4.06 -0.80
N GLU A 272 -15.24 3.70 0.49
CA GLU A 272 -16.49 3.43 1.21
C GLU A 272 -16.96 4.61 2.06
N TYR A 273 -16.14 5.68 2.17
CA TYR A 273 -16.36 6.81 3.06
C TYR A 273 -16.60 6.36 4.50
N THR A 274 -15.69 5.56 5.03
CA THR A 274 -15.76 5.06 6.41
C THR A 274 -14.52 5.46 7.22
N TYR A 275 -14.65 5.38 8.54
CA TYR A 275 -13.54 5.50 9.46
C TYR A 275 -13.56 4.40 10.52
N THR A 276 -12.39 4.11 11.09
CA THR A 276 -12.23 3.36 12.33
C THR A 276 -11.31 4.13 13.28
N LEU A 277 -11.51 3.95 14.58
CA LEU A 277 -10.73 4.47 15.71
C LEU A 277 -10.35 3.27 16.59
N GLU A 278 -9.07 2.98 16.60
CA GLU A 278 -8.47 1.92 17.43
C GLU A 278 -7.71 2.57 18.57
N GLU A 279 -8.07 2.25 19.82
CA GLU A 279 -7.29 2.64 20.99
C GLU A 279 -5.97 1.85 21.00
N LEU A 280 -4.87 2.55 21.22
CA LEU A 280 -3.52 2.01 21.24
C LEU A 280 -2.99 2.07 22.67
N GLY A 281 -2.47 0.93 23.16
CA GLY A 281 -1.93 0.83 24.51
C GLY A 281 -0.49 1.32 24.68
N PHE A 282 0.23 1.60 23.59
CA PHE A 282 1.67 1.86 23.61
C PHE A 282 2.06 2.95 22.61
N ALA A 283 3.08 3.74 22.96
CA ALA A 283 3.64 4.77 22.11
C ALA A 283 4.39 4.16 20.90
N PRO A 284 4.57 4.91 19.80
CA PRO A 284 5.39 4.44 18.67
C PRO A 284 6.89 4.41 18.99
N TYR A 285 7.32 5.17 20.00
CA TYR A 285 8.72 5.24 20.40
C TYR A 285 8.87 5.24 21.92
N ILE A 286 9.95 4.60 22.37
CA ILE A 286 10.55 4.81 23.69
C ILE A 286 12.02 5.14 23.50
N TYR A 287 12.73 5.42 24.59
CA TYR A 287 14.06 5.98 24.53
C TYR A 287 14.99 5.28 25.51
N GLU A 288 16.20 4.97 25.05
CA GLU A 288 17.35 4.62 25.87
C GLU A 288 18.11 5.89 26.26
N ILE A 289 18.62 5.94 27.49
CA ILE A 289 19.55 6.97 27.97
C ILE A 289 20.55 6.35 28.94
N GLY A 290 21.83 6.73 28.82
CA GLY A 290 22.86 6.16 29.67
C GLY A 290 24.23 6.80 29.51
N ASN A 291 25.27 6.07 29.90
CA ASN A 291 26.66 6.50 29.79
C ASN A 291 27.06 6.84 28.34
N ASN A 292 26.55 6.09 27.36
CA ASN A 292 26.78 6.29 25.93
C ASN A 292 26.34 7.68 25.46
N THR A 293 25.27 8.23 26.04
CA THR A 293 24.77 9.57 25.74
C THR A 293 25.16 10.60 26.80
N SER A 294 26.09 10.25 27.70
CA SER A 294 26.48 11.05 28.86
C SER A 294 25.30 11.51 29.73
N TRP A 295 24.23 10.70 29.78
CA TRP A 295 22.97 11.02 30.48
C TRP A 295 22.37 12.36 30.01
N SER A 296 22.59 12.71 28.74
CA SER A 296 22.24 14.02 28.19
C SER A 296 21.49 13.98 26.87
N GLY A 297 21.57 12.87 26.14
CA GLY A 297 20.77 12.59 24.95
C GLY A 297 20.07 11.24 25.08
N THR A 298 19.21 10.91 24.12
CA THR A 298 18.47 9.66 24.08
C THR A 298 18.64 8.94 22.74
N CYS A 299 18.68 7.61 22.76
CA CYS A 299 18.61 6.77 21.57
C CYS A 299 17.19 6.19 21.41
N PRO A 300 16.51 6.37 20.27
CA PRO A 300 15.13 5.91 20.09
C PRO A 300 15.04 4.40 19.86
N LEU A 301 13.97 3.78 20.36
CA LEU A 301 13.52 2.44 20.01
C LEU A 301 12.10 2.56 19.44
N ALA A 302 11.82 1.89 18.32
CA ALA A 302 10.53 1.96 17.62
C ALA A 302 9.65 0.76 17.93
N GLY A 303 8.38 1.02 18.23
CA GLY A 303 7.29 0.05 18.39
C GLY A 303 6.19 0.30 17.38
N ILE A 304 6.51 0.18 16.08
CA ILE A 304 5.63 0.56 14.96
C ILE A 304 4.31 -0.23 14.89
N ASN A 305 4.22 -1.36 15.60
CA ASN A 305 3.02 -2.17 15.71
C ASN A 305 2.10 -1.76 16.86
N PHE A 306 2.56 -0.86 17.75
CA PHE A 306 1.83 -0.40 18.93
C PHE A 306 1.43 -1.55 19.87
N ASP A 307 2.20 -2.64 19.86
CA ASP A 307 2.00 -3.85 20.65
C ASP A 307 2.87 -3.89 21.92
N GLY A 308 3.52 -2.77 22.25
CA GLY A 308 4.40 -2.63 23.40
C GLY A 308 5.79 -3.25 23.21
N LYS A 309 6.12 -3.70 22.00
CA LYS A 309 7.44 -4.22 21.66
C LYS A 309 8.21 -3.20 20.86
N TYR A 310 9.40 -2.88 21.34
CA TYR A 310 10.24 -1.85 20.79
C TYR A 310 11.59 -2.41 20.39
N ARG A 311 12.13 -1.91 19.29
CA ARG A 311 13.49 -2.21 18.84
C ARG A 311 14.26 -0.94 18.52
N GLY A 312 15.50 -0.88 19.00
CA GLY A 312 16.45 0.13 18.55
C GLY A 312 17.88 -0.39 18.56
N PHE A 313 18.81 0.48 18.20
CA PHE A 313 20.20 0.17 17.97
C PHE A 313 21.06 1.30 18.49
N ALA A 314 22.05 0.99 19.33
CA ALA A 314 22.93 1.99 19.89
C ALA A 314 24.28 1.38 20.27
N TYR A 315 25.30 2.21 20.33
CA TYR A 315 26.53 1.87 21.05
C TYR A 315 26.30 2.05 22.54
N LEU A 316 26.65 1.05 23.33
CA LEU A 316 26.52 1.03 24.79
C LEU A 316 27.90 0.89 25.41
N ASN A 317 28.22 1.67 26.46
CA ASN A 317 29.54 1.68 27.11
C ASN A 317 29.48 1.96 28.62
N GLY A 318 28.38 1.57 29.28
CA GLY A 318 28.16 1.77 30.70
C GLY A 318 26.72 1.48 31.07
N GLU A 319 26.31 1.87 32.27
CA GLU A 319 24.91 1.74 32.71
C GLU A 319 23.98 2.63 31.88
N PHE A 320 22.72 2.19 31.77
CA PHE A 320 21.67 2.88 31.01
C PHE A 320 20.27 2.53 31.54
N LYS A 321 19.25 3.21 31.01
CA LYS A 321 17.83 3.04 31.35
C LYS A 321 16.95 3.24 30.12
N TYR A 322 15.71 2.78 30.22
CA TYR A 322 14.65 3.07 29.26
C TYR A 322 13.64 4.05 29.83
N LYS A 323 13.03 4.87 28.96
CA LYS A 323 12.03 5.86 29.36
C LYS A 323 11.04 6.17 28.22
N PRO A 324 9.81 6.62 28.55
CA PRO A 324 8.78 6.92 27.54
C PRO A 324 9.01 8.26 26.83
N ASN A 325 9.85 9.14 27.38
CA ASN A 325 9.99 10.54 26.92
C ASN A 325 11.42 10.86 26.45
N PRO A 326 11.61 11.67 25.39
CA PRO A 326 12.93 11.98 24.87
C PRO A 326 13.66 13.08 25.67
N GLU A 327 12.95 13.89 26.46
CA GLU A 327 13.58 15.04 27.12
C GLU A 327 14.54 14.58 28.21
N LYS A 328 15.77 15.08 28.18
CA LYS A 328 16.84 14.75 29.13
C LYS A 328 16.39 14.72 30.59
N ASP A 329 15.77 15.79 31.07
CA ASP A 329 15.46 15.99 32.50
C ASP A 329 14.03 15.56 32.87
N ASN A 330 13.37 14.74 32.04
CA ASN A 330 12.04 14.18 32.32
C ASN A 330 12.13 12.69 32.66
N TRP A 331 12.10 12.35 33.95
CA TRP A 331 12.18 10.97 34.45
C TRP A 331 10.81 10.36 34.76
N THR A 332 9.71 11.01 34.36
CA THR A 332 8.38 10.48 34.65
C THR A 332 8.12 9.20 33.87
N GLY A 333 7.87 8.10 34.59
CA GLY A 333 7.54 6.79 34.03
C GLY A 333 8.74 6.06 33.43
N ASP A 334 9.98 6.35 33.86
CA ASP A 334 11.15 5.58 33.43
C ASP A 334 11.08 4.13 33.94
N TRP A 335 11.72 3.23 33.19
CA TRP A 335 11.75 1.81 33.51
C TRP A 335 13.12 1.41 34.03
N GLU A 336 13.11 0.85 35.24
CA GLU A 336 14.29 0.42 35.97
C GLU A 336 14.43 -1.10 35.94
N LYS A 337 15.68 -1.58 35.98
CA LYS A 337 15.97 -3.01 36.06
C LYS A 337 15.50 -3.56 37.41
N VAL A 338 14.74 -4.64 37.39
CA VAL A 338 14.39 -5.42 38.59
C VAL A 338 15.31 -6.63 38.76
N SER A 339 15.53 -7.38 37.70
CA SER A 339 16.35 -8.59 37.69
C SER A 339 17.05 -8.80 36.35
N GLY A 340 18.10 -9.62 36.33
CA GLY A 340 18.90 -9.86 35.13
C GLY A 340 20.22 -9.09 35.14
N ASP A 341 20.85 -9.03 33.97
CA ASP A 341 22.16 -8.42 33.72
C ASP A 341 22.10 -7.43 32.54
N ALA A 342 23.26 -7.03 32.03
CA ALA A 342 23.35 -6.11 30.90
C ALA A 342 22.77 -6.64 29.58
N LEU A 343 22.50 -7.94 29.42
CA LEU A 343 22.04 -8.55 28.16
C LEU A 343 20.58 -8.96 28.20
N ALA A 344 20.05 -9.37 29.36
CA ALA A 344 18.63 -9.67 29.47
C ALA A 344 18.14 -9.52 30.92
N GLY A 345 16.87 -9.14 31.07
CA GLY A 345 16.28 -8.94 32.38
C GLY A 345 14.82 -8.48 32.35
N THR A 346 14.36 -8.05 33.51
CA THR A 346 12.99 -7.56 33.74
C THR A 346 13.00 -6.10 34.18
N LEU A 347 11.94 -5.37 33.85
CA LEU A 347 11.74 -3.96 34.13
C LEU A 347 10.57 -3.73 35.10
N ASP A 348 10.59 -2.61 35.79
CA ASP A 348 9.44 -2.02 36.52
C ASP A 348 9.64 -0.50 36.59
N GLU A 349 8.55 0.27 36.74
CA GLU A 349 8.63 1.71 37.00
C GLU A 349 9.25 2.04 38.37
N ASN A 350 9.33 1.06 39.28
CA ASN A 350 9.92 1.17 40.62
C ASN A 350 10.98 0.07 40.87
N GLY A 351 11.84 -0.19 39.89
CA GLY A 351 12.87 -1.22 39.96
C GLY A 351 14.02 -0.93 40.93
N ALA A 352 15.13 -1.64 40.75
CA ALA A 352 16.31 -1.57 41.61
C ALA A 352 17.34 -0.53 41.15
N GLY A 353 17.16 0.06 39.96
CA GLY A 353 18.04 1.06 39.38
C GLY A 353 18.32 0.84 37.88
N ASN A 354 19.48 1.31 37.43
CA ASN A 354 19.91 1.21 36.04
C ASN A 354 20.12 -0.24 35.58
N ILE A 355 20.06 -0.47 34.26
CA ILE A 355 20.56 -1.69 33.65
C ILE A 355 22.10 -1.68 33.72
N ASP A 356 22.68 -2.85 34.00
CA ASP A 356 24.13 -2.99 34.16
C ASP A 356 24.88 -2.65 32.87
N ALA A 357 26.14 -2.26 33.00
CA ALA A 357 27.03 -2.01 31.87
C ALA A 357 27.33 -3.31 31.08
N PRO A 358 27.12 -3.33 29.75
CA PRO A 358 27.58 -4.43 28.90
C PRO A 358 29.07 -4.27 28.56
N GLU A 359 29.61 -5.22 27.79
CA GLU A 359 30.84 -4.96 27.03
C GLU A 359 30.61 -3.75 26.11
N ALA A 360 31.60 -2.86 26.00
CA ALA A 360 31.45 -1.70 25.13
C ALA A 360 31.31 -2.16 23.68
N GLY A 361 30.23 -1.75 23.01
CA GLY A 361 29.93 -2.24 21.67
C GLY A 361 28.60 -1.75 21.14
N PHE A 362 28.30 -2.13 19.89
CA PHE A 362 27.05 -1.78 19.23
C PHE A 362 26.01 -2.87 19.46
N TYR A 363 24.82 -2.53 19.95
CA TYR A 363 23.79 -3.49 20.33
C TYR A 363 22.48 -3.23 19.60
N MET A 364 21.79 -4.30 19.23
CA MET A 364 20.34 -4.29 19.06
C MET A 364 19.70 -4.40 20.44
N MET A 365 18.78 -3.50 20.73
CA MET A 365 18.00 -3.45 21.96
C MET A 365 16.55 -3.78 21.66
N GLU A 366 16.00 -4.74 22.38
CA GLU A 366 14.59 -5.14 22.30
C GLU A 366 13.95 -4.99 23.68
N VAL A 367 12.84 -4.28 23.76
CA VAL A 367 12.07 -4.05 24.99
C VAL A 367 10.63 -4.48 24.76
N ASP A 368 10.09 -5.29 25.66
CA ASP A 368 8.68 -5.70 25.67
C ASP A 368 8.04 -5.15 26.94
N LEU A 369 7.26 -4.08 26.80
CA LEU A 369 6.53 -3.44 27.90
C LEU A 369 5.25 -4.18 28.28
N THR A 370 4.79 -5.16 27.48
CA THR A 370 3.69 -6.04 27.88
C THR A 370 4.18 -7.11 28.87
N ALA A 371 5.38 -7.63 28.62
CA ALA A 371 6.04 -8.61 29.47
C ALA A 371 6.95 -7.97 30.53
N MET A 372 7.21 -6.67 30.42
CA MET A 372 8.18 -5.92 31.21
C MET A 372 9.57 -6.56 31.18
N THR A 373 10.09 -6.82 29.99
CA THR A 373 11.41 -7.46 29.76
C THR A 373 12.26 -6.70 28.76
N TYR A 374 13.58 -6.90 28.82
CA TYR A 374 14.51 -6.43 27.80
C TYR A 374 15.47 -7.54 27.38
N LYS A 375 16.01 -7.40 26.16
CA LYS A 375 17.08 -8.23 25.60
C LYS A 375 17.98 -7.38 24.71
N HIS A 376 19.29 -7.54 24.87
CA HIS A 376 20.30 -6.86 24.07
C HIS A 376 21.16 -7.89 23.33
N THR A 377 21.35 -7.68 22.03
CA THR A 377 22.15 -8.55 21.17
C THR A 377 23.32 -7.75 20.60
N LEU A 378 24.55 -8.20 20.88
CA LEU A 378 25.75 -7.56 20.36
C LEU A 378 25.82 -7.70 18.82
N ILE A 379 26.10 -6.59 18.15
CA ILE A 379 26.44 -6.51 16.74
C ILE A 379 27.97 -6.34 16.68
N SER A 380 28.65 -7.45 16.45
CA SER A 380 30.12 -7.50 16.39
C SER A 380 30.65 -7.16 15.00
N THR A 381 29.87 -7.43 13.96
CA THR A 381 30.18 -7.03 12.58
C THR A 381 28.93 -6.51 11.87
N LEU A 382 29.15 -5.63 10.89
CA LEU A 382 28.12 -5.19 9.96
C LEU A 382 28.72 -5.16 8.56
N GLY A 383 28.00 -5.68 7.58
CA GLY A 383 28.51 -5.81 6.22
C GLY A 383 27.44 -5.58 5.16
N VAL A 384 27.88 -5.27 3.94
CA VAL A 384 27.00 -5.17 2.77
C VAL A 384 27.09 -6.45 1.96
N ILE A 385 25.95 -7.07 1.66
CA ILE A 385 25.83 -8.33 0.92
C ILE A 385 24.79 -8.21 -0.19
N GLY A 386 24.97 -8.91 -1.31
CA GLY A 386 23.97 -8.93 -2.38
C GLY A 386 24.56 -9.13 -3.77
N SER A 387 23.71 -9.36 -4.77
CA SER A 387 24.15 -9.61 -6.15
C SER A 387 25.02 -8.48 -6.75
N ALA A 388 24.91 -7.26 -6.19
CA ALA A 388 25.71 -6.12 -6.60
C ALA A 388 27.10 -6.04 -5.94
N THR A 389 27.40 -6.85 -4.91
CA THR A 389 28.66 -6.79 -4.16
C THR A 389 29.73 -7.74 -4.76
N PRO A 390 31.02 -7.57 -4.44
CA PRO A 390 32.10 -8.40 -4.99
C PRO A 390 31.94 -9.92 -4.75
N SER A 391 31.26 -10.31 -3.67
CA SER A 391 31.05 -11.70 -3.28
C SER A 391 29.60 -12.17 -3.45
N GLY A 392 28.74 -11.38 -4.10
CA GLY A 392 27.35 -11.74 -4.29
C GLY A 392 26.63 -11.97 -2.95
N TRP A 393 25.85 -13.05 -2.89
CA TRP A 393 25.18 -13.52 -1.67
C TRP A 393 26.00 -14.53 -0.85
N ASP A 394 27.27 -14.76 -1.21
CA ASP A 394 28.11 -15.77 -0.53
C ASP A 394 28.79 -15.24 0.73
N ALA A 395 29.19 -13.96 0.74
CA ALA A 395 29.88 -13.33 1.87
C ALA A 395 29.61 -11.82 1.94
N ASP A 396 29.67 -11.29 3.16
CA ASP A 396 29.53 -9.86 3.42
C ASP A 396 30.80 -9.11 2.99
N THR A 397 30.63 -7.88 2.52
CA THR A 397 31.72 -6.90 2.45
C THR A 397 31.67 -6.07 3.73
N ASP A 398 32.61 -6.31 4.64
CA ASP A 398 32.62 -5.73 5.98
C ASP A 398 32.68 -4.19 5.98
N MET A 399 31.86 -3.57 6.83
CA MET A 399 31.88 -2.15 7.13
C MET A 399 32.74 -1.88 8.37
N THR A 400 33.25 -0.66 8.49
CA THR A 400 33.98 -0.19 9.68
C THR A 400 33.12 0.78 10.48
N TYR A 401 32.98 0.53 11.79
CA TYR A 401 32.27 1.44 12.70
C TYR A 401 33.11 2.66 13.06
N ASN A 402 32.47 3.83 13.08
CA ASN A 402 33.03 5.09 13.53
C ASN A 402 32.27 5.56 14.77
N GLU A 403 32.94 5.54 15.93
CA GLU A 403 32.37 5.97 17.21
C GLU A 403 32.07 7.48 17.25
N GLU A 404 32.78 8.32 16.50
CA GLU A 404 32.61 9.78 16.55
C GLU A 404 31.25 10.23 16.02
N ASP A 405 30.72 9.55 15.00
CA ASP A 405 29.46 9.91 14.35
C ASP A 405 28.44 8.77 14.32
N GLY A 406 28.73 7.66 15.02
CA GLY A 406 27.85 6.50 15.17
C GLY A 406 27.58 5.72 13.88
N SER A 407 28.44 5.85 12.86
CA SER A 407 28.16 5.30 11.53
C SER A 407 29.06 4.12 11.15
N TRP A 408 28.48 3.18 10.40
CA TRP A 408 29.19 2.11 9.72
C TRP A 408 29.50 2.54 8.29
N ASN A 409 30.76 2.41 7.87
CA ASN A 409 31.25 2.93 6.59
C ASN A 409 31.94 1.85 5.76
N LEU A 410 31.72 1.89 4.45
CA LEU A 410 32.38 1.03 3.47
C LEU A 410 32.57 1.79 2.16
N THR A 411 33.75 1.72 1.56
CA THR A 411 33.94 2.13 0.16
C THR A 411 34.15 0.89 -0.71
N THR A 412 33.27 0.68 -1.70
CA THR A 412 33.29 -0.53 -2.55
C THR A 412 32.79 -0.24 -3.97
N ASN A 413 33.12 -1.14 -4.90
CA ASN A 413 32.53 -1.15 -6.24
C ASN A 413 31.27 -2.00 -6.21
N LEU A 414 30.17 -1.44 -6.69
CA LEU A 414 28.90 -2.15 -6.92
C LEU A 414 28.67 -2.36 -8.42
N THR A 415 27.98 -3.44 -8.77
CA THR A 415 27.36 -3.64 -10.09
C THR A 415 25.87 -3.30 -10.05
N ASP A 416 25.20 -3.32 -11.19
CA ASP A 416 23.73 -3.29 -11.20
C ASP A 416 23.20 -4.53 -10.49
N GLY A 417 22.24 -4.36 -9.58
CA GLY A 417 21.70 -5.47 -8.81
C GLY A 417 21.10 -5.02 -7.48
N GLU A 418 21.26 -5.85 -6.47
CA GLU A 418 20.61 -5.70 -5.17
C GLU A 418 21.63 -5.82 -4.03
N ILE A 419 21.37 -5.11 -2.93
CA ILE A 419 22.12 -5.20 -1.67
C ILE A 419 21.20 -5.32 -0.44
N LYS A 420 21.77 -5.80 0.65
CA LYS A 420 21.29 -5.71 2.03
C LYS A 420 22.45 -5.34 2.94
N ILE A 421 22.12 -4.81 4.11
CA ILE A 421 23.08 -4.65 5.22
C ILE A 421 22.78 -5.75 6.22
N ARG A 422 23.79 -6.49 6.66
CA ARG A 422 23.62 -7.68 7.49
C ARG A 422 24.60 -7.63 8.67
N ALA A 423 24.10 -7.92 9.86
CA ALA A 423 24.92 -7.98 11.07
C ALA A 423 25.41 -9.41 11.32
N ASN A 424 26.59 -9.52 11.93
CA ASN A 424 27.16 -10.77 12.43
C ASN A 424 27.30 -11.89 11.38
N ASN A 425 27.31 -11.56 10.09
CA ASN A 425 27.26 -12.51 8.98
C ASN A 425 26.05 -13.49 9.03
N ASP A 426 24.97 -13.10 9.70
CA ASP A 426 23.77 -13.93 9.91
C ASP A 426 22.50 -13.17 9.50
N TRP A 427 21.47 -13.90 9.08
CA TRP A 427 20.22 -13.33 8.61
C TRP A 427 19.27 -12.87 9.72
N ASP A 428 19.56 -13.15 10.99
CA ASP A 428 18.72 -12.74 12.11
C ASP A 428 18.55 -11.21 12.22
N ILE A 429 19.60 -10.45 11.89
CA ILE A 429 19.64 -8.99 11.99
C ILE A 429 20.13 -8.43 10.65
N ASN A 430 19.21 -7.88 9.86
CA ASN A 430 19.54 -7.28 8.56
C ASN A 430 18.59 -6.12 8.23
N TRP A 431 18.99 -5.28 7.28
CA TRP A 431 18.21 -4.16 6.77
C TRP A 431 18.14 -4.20 5.25
N GLY A 432 17.01 -3.70 4.75
CA GLY A 432 16.68 -3.65 3.34
C GLY A 432 15.70 -2.53 3.03
N GLY A 433 14.86 -2.69 2.00
CA GLY A 433 13.85 -1.71 1.60
C GLY A 433 14.39 -0.74 0.56
N SER A 434 14.53 0.53 0.93
CA SER A 434 15.08 1.55 0.03
C SER A 434 16.24 2.31 0.70
N ILE A 435 16.99 3.07 -0.10
CA ILE A 435 18.02 3.96 0.45
C ILE A 435 17.40 5.05 1.33
N ALA A 436 16.23 5.56 0.94
CA ALA A 436 15.52 6.61 1.68
C ALA A 436 14.92 6.08 2.99
N GLU A 437 14.49 4.83 3.00
CA GLU A 437 13.85 4.16 4.14
C GLU A 437 14.43 2.74 4.31
N PRO A 438 15.63 2.63 4.91
CA PRO A 438 16.22 1.34 5.24
C PRO A 438 15.50 0.74 6.45
N THR A 439 14.89 -0.42 6.28
CA THR A 439 13.98 -1.03 7.26
C THR A 439 14.48 -2.40 7.70
N PHE A 440 14.36 -2.69 9.00
CA PHE A 440 14.77 -3.97 9.58
C PHE A 440 14.00 -5.13 8.93
N ASN A 441 14.72 -6.19 8.55
CA ASN A 441 14.19 -7.39 7.90
C ASN A 441 13.34 -7.16 6.64
N ALA A 442 13.48 -6.01 5.97
CA ALA A 442 12.79 -5.73 4.71
C ALA A 442 13.43 -6.43 3.50
N GLY A 443 12.78 -6.31 2.34
CA GLY A 443 13.27 -6.82 1.05
C GLY A 443 14.59 -6.18 0.59
N ASN A 444 15.14 -6.59 -0.56
CA ASN A 444 16.44 -6.09 -1.00
C ASN A 444 16.39 -4.61 -1.46
N ILE A 445 17.53 -3.93 -1.42
CA ILE A 445 17.69 -2.55 -1.94
C ILE A 445 18.29 -2.63 -3.35
N ALA A 446 17.59 -2.11 -4.35
CA ALA A 446 18.11 -2.01 -5.71
C ALA A 446 19.19 -0.92 -5.83
N VAL A 447 20.29 -1.23 -6.51
CA VAL A 447 21.42 -0.32 -6.74
C VAL A 447 21.92 -0.39 -8.18
N THR A 448 22.67 0.62 -8.59
CA THR A 448 23.29 0.71 -9.92
C THR A 448 24.80 0.67 -9.83
N ALA A 449 25.47 0.28 -10.92
CA ALA A 449 26.91 0.14 -10.96
C ALA A 449 27.66 1.45 -10.67
N GLY A 450 28.73 1.35 -9.88
CA GLY A 450 29.59 2.47 -9.53
C GLY A 450 30.50 2.19 -8.35
N ASN A 451 31.46 3.09 -8.13
CA ASN A 451 32.22 3.13 -6.89
C ASN A 451 31.48 4.03 -5.89
N TYR A 452 31.15 3.49 -4.72
CA TYR A 452 30.39 4.22 -3.71
C TYR A 452 31.09 4.18 -2.36
N THR A 453 30.95 5.27 -1.61
CA THR A 453 31.07 5.29 -0.16
C THR A 453 29.66 5.13 0.44
N ILE A 454 29.46 3.99 1.09
CA ILE A 454 28.24 3.59 1.78
C ILE A 454 28.41 3.95 3.26
N ARG A 455 27.46 4.71 3.80
CA ARG A 455 27.41 5.09 5.21
C ARG A 455 26.03 4.75 5.78
N PHE A 456 26.01 4.01 6.88
CA PHE A 456 24.80 3.54 7.54
C PHE A 456 24.81 3.85 9.04
N ILE A 457 23.74 4.46 9.54
CA ILE A 457 23.47 4.63 10.97
C ILE A 457 22.17 3.88 11.29
N PRO A 458 22.23 2.67 11.87
CA PRO A 458 21.06 2.02 12.42
C PRO A 458 20.65 2.71 13.72
N GLN A 459 19.37 3.03 13.88
CA GLN A 459 18.80 3.62 15.10
C GLN A 459 17.54 2.86 15.50
N CYS A 460 16.48 2.96 14.71
CA CYS A 460 15.25 2.16 14.80
C CYS A 460 14.49 2.31 13.48
N ASP A 461 13.46 1.48 13.26
CA ASP A 461 12.62 1.63 12.07
C ASP A 461 12.01 3.04 12.00
N GLY A 462 12.03 3.63 10.80
CA GLY A 462 11.65 5.03 10.56
C GLY A 462 12.74 6.07 10.87
N MET A 463 13.86 5.71 11.49
CA MET A 463 14.97 6.64 11.82
C MET A 463 16.37 6.14 11.41
N ASN A 464 16.45 4.98 10.77
CA ASN A 464 17.69 4.48 10.17
C ASN A 464 18.13 5.43 9.02
N LEU A 465 19.43 5.65 8.88
CA LEU A 465 19.99 6.50 7.83
C LEU A 465 20.95 5.70 6.95
N LEU A 466 20.66 5.60 5.65
CA LEU A 466 21.54 4.99 4.67
C LEU A 466 21.87 5.99 3.55
N THR A 467 23.15 6.12 3.24
CA THR A 467 23.62 6.96 2.13
C THR A 467 24.60 6.21 1.27
N LEU A 468 24.45 6.34 -0.05
CA LEU A 468 25.38 5.83 -1.05
C LEU A 468 25.90 7.03 -1.85
N THR A 469 27.13 7.46 -1.56
CA THR A 469 27.76 8.60 -2.25
C THR A 469 28.68 8.07 -3.34
N LYS A 470 28.42 8.45 -4.60
CA LYS A 470 29.26 8.03 -5.74
C LYS A 470 30.59 8.80 -5.74
N ASN A 471 31.70 8.08 -5.90
CA ASN A 471 33.06 8.64 -5.92
C ASN A 471 33.53 9.08 -7.31
#